data_AF-A0A6C0QV04-F1
#
_entry.id   AF-A0A6C0QV04-F1
#
_cell.length_a   1.000
_cell.length_b   1.000
_cell.length_c   1.000
_cell.angle_alpha   90.00
_cell.angle_beta   90.00
_cell.angle_gamma   90.00
#
_symmetry.space_group_name_H-M   'P 1'
#
loop_
_entity.id
_entity.type
_entity.pdbx_description
1 polymer ?
#
loop_
_entity_poly.entity_id
_entity_poly.type
_entity_poly.pdbx_seq_one_letter_code
_entity_poly.pdbx_strand_id
1 'polypeptide(L)'
;MRLCLRIRWICIFLILPSLFSGYSTAAAKMGSSEVFQKGLTIYEIDRELERLVEQDEKLEQEISATDNKIEQKQKDIKITRERAKKVVKAYYMGGQTSLWQAVLEADSFQNAFIRYRYIRQIFKRQDKILSDYADDVRELTNTSKNQQKAKLKLEETRQRYLAQKKELLAKQQELELLLKNSGMQKELEEQIGQLNKKWETEGLPLFKTYFKELARTMKDLPELVTQDRSKHLKLNGFSTQFELTDSDLNNFLRSKNNLFSHLTFRFKENQVVAEGKDKDVQMTIKGTYKLEEDSGEQVIAFHLEDLVFNGYSLPLSTRRTLEEDFDLGFYPKLMVSFIKVSDVKVSDGMLNLNFKFSL
;
A
#
# COMPACT_ATOMS: atom_id res chain seq x y z
N MET A 1 -50.03 -66.37 65.97
CA MET A 1 -50.07 -65.83 64.59
C MET A 1 -48.77 -65.09 64.37
N ARG A 2 -47.75 -65.80 63.86
CA ARG A 2 -47.38 -65.86 62.43
C ARG A 2 -47.05 -64.45 61.89
N LEU A 3 -45.86 -64.15 61.39
CA LEU A 3 -44.67 -64.95 61.16
C LEU A 3 -43.62 -63.94 60.63
N CYS A 4 -42.34 -64.19 60.89
CA CYS A 4 -41.24 -63.95 59.96
C CYS A 4 -40.84 -62.48 59.63
N LEU A 5 -39.58 -62.15 59.41
CA LEU A 5 -38.27 -62.80 59.59
C LEU A 5 -37.26 -61.69 59.21
N ARG A 6 -36.19 -61.54 59.99
CA ARG A 6 -34.77 -61.58 59.54
C ARG A 6 -34.41 -60.92 58.19
N ILE A 7 -33.28 -60.26 57.96
CA ILE A 7 -31.97 -60.13 58.63
C ILE A 7 -31.09 -59.31 57.64
N ARG A 8 -30.22 -58.45 58.18
CA ARG A 8 -28.79 -58.18 57.82
C ARG A 8 -28.43 -58.04 56.32
N TRP A 9 -27.60 -57.11 55.83
CA TRP A 9 -26.48 -56.36 56.43
C TRP A 9 -25.97 -55.32 55.40
N ILE A 10 -25.37 -54.23 55.92
CA ILE A 10 -24.17 -53.51 55.42
C ILE A 10 -24.19 -52.92 53.99
N CYS A 11 -24.07 -51.59 53.89
CA CYS A 11 -22.91 -50.91 53.29
C CYS A 11 -23.04 -49.38 53.40
N ILE A 12 -22.00 -48.76 53.94
CA ILE A 12 -21.64 -47.34 53.84
C ILE A 12 -21.57 -46.93 52.37
N PHE A 13 -22.23 -45.83 51.96
CA PHE A 13 -21.71 -44.92 50.93
C PHE A 13 -22.58 -43.64 50.78
N LEU A 14 -21.87 -42.51 50.64
CA LEU A 14 -22.21 -41.28 49.90
C LEU A 14 -23.20 -40.24 50.46
N ILE A 15 -22.56 -39.17 50.92
CA ILE A 15 -22.97 -37.77 50.98
C ILE A 15 -23.20 -37.21 49.57
N LEU A 16 -24.33 -36.55 49.29
CA LEU A 16 -24.47 -35.22 48.65
C LEU A 16 -25.95 -34.90 48.31
N PRO A 17 -26.49 -33.74 48.72
CA PRO A 17 -27.76 -33.22 48.17
C PRO A 17 -27.46 -32.36 46.94
N SER A 18 -27.79 -32.86 45.75
CA SER A 18 -27.75 -32.10 44.49
C SER A 18 -29.12 -31.46 44.22
N LEU A 19 -29.34 -30.27 44.77
CA LEU A 19 -30.41 -29.36 44.33
C LEU A 19 -29.87 -27.94 44.29
N PHE A 20 -28.98 -27.64 43.35
CA PHE A 20 -28.77 -26.27 42.84
C PHE A 20 -27.85 -26.36 41.63
N SER A 21 -28.41 -26.48 40.42
CA SER A 21 -27.70 -26.23 39.15
C SER A 21 -28.73 -26.06 38.05
N GLY A 22 -29.36 -24.89 38.05
CA GLY A 22 -30.34 -24.46 37.06
C GLY A 22 -30.13 -23.02 36.64
N TYR A 23 -28.88 -22.56 36.59
CA TYR A 23 -28.48 -21.28 36.00
C TYR A 23 -27.04 -21.38 35.50
N SER A 24 -26.83 -21.95 34.31
CA SER A 24 -25.69 -21.60 33.46
C SER A 24 -25.82 -22.27 32.09
N THR A 25 -26.75 -21.81 31.25
CA THR A 25 -26.84 -22.28 29.85
C THR A 25 -27.27 -21.17 28.89
N ALA A 26 -26.88 -19.92 29.17
CA ALA A 26 -26.98 -18.82 28.19
C ALA A 26 -25.62 -18.21 27.83
N ALA A 27 -24.62 -18.26 28.72
CA ALA A 27 -23.27 -17.76 28.45
C ALA A 27 -22.39 -18.73 27.64
N ALA A 28 -22.78 -20.00 27.51
CA ALA A 28 -21.97 -21.05 26.89
C ALA A 28 -22.09 -21.17 25.35
N LYS A 29 -22.71 -20.20 24.67
CA LYS A 29 -22.98 -20.27 23.23
C LYS A 29 -22.22 -19.27 22.35
N MET A 30 -21.21 -18.60 22.90
CA MET A 30 -20.17 -17.98 22.09
C MET A 30 -18.95 -18.89 22.19
N GLY A 31 -18.65 -19.64 21.12
CA GLY A 31 -17.49 -20.53 21.12
C GLY A 31 -16.22 -19.73 21.37
N SER A 32 -15.29 -20.25 22.17
CA SER A 32 -13.99 -19.62 22.47
C SER A 32 -13.25 -19.14 21.21
N SER A 33 -13.42 -19.84 20.08
CA SER A 33 -12.88 -19.46 18.77
C SER A 33 -13.48 -18.17 18.19
N GLU A 34 -14.78 -17.90 18.38
CA GLU A 34 -15.43 -16.69 17.85
C GLU A 34 -15.06 -15.46 18.68
N VAL A 35 -15.01 -15.62 20.00
CA VAL A 35 -14.55 -14.59 20.94
C VAL A 35 -13.07 -14.26 20.68
N PHE A 36 -12.26 -15.28 20.37
CA PHE A 36 -10.86 -15.12 19.97
C PHE A 36 -10.68 -14.37 18.65
N GLN A 37 -11.44 -14.72 17.60
CA GLN A 37 -11.43 -14.00 16.33
C GLN A 37 -11.82 -12.53 16.49
N LYS A 38 -12.81 -12.25 17.34
CA LYS A 38 -13.22 -10.87 17.68
C LYS A 38 -12.12 -10.12 18.44
N GLY A 39 -11.37 -10.80 19.29
CA GLY A 39 -10.20 -10.27 19.98
C GLY A 39 -9.05 -9.86 19.06
N LEU A 40 -8.69 -10.73 18.10
CA LEU A 40 -7.75 -10.39 17.04
C LEU A 40 -8.23 -9.18 16.22
N THR A 41 -9.55 -9.09 15.96
CA THR A 41 -10.14 -7.96 15.23
C THR A 41 -9.92 -6.61 15.95
N ILE A 42 -9.91 -6.57 17.28
CA ILE A 42 -9.65 -5.31 18.01
C ILE A 42 -8.19 -4.89 17.85
N TYR A 43 -7.24 -5.80 18.07
CA TYR A 43 -5.82 -5.52 17.87
C TYR A 43 -5.52 -5.10 16.41
N GLU A 44 -6.22 -5.68 15.43
CA GLU A 44 -6.17 -5.26 14.03
C GLU A 44 -6.63 -3.81 13.81
N ILE A 45 -7.72 -3.42 14.47
CA ILE A 45 -8.27 -2.07 14.39
C ILE A 45 -7.30 -1.08 15.04
N ASP A 46 -6.73 -1.40 16.21
CA ASP A 46 -5.76 -0.55 16.90
C ASP A 46 -4.53 -0.27 16.02
N ARG A 47 -3.97 -1.29 15.38
CA ARG A 47 -2.80 -1.10 14.52
C ARG A 47 -3.13 -0.36 13.23
N GLU A 48 -4.29 -0.60 12.61
CA GLU A 48 -4.69 0.20 11.45
C GLU A 48 -4.98 1.65 11.85
N LEU A 49 -5.52 1.91 13.05
CA LEU A 49 -5.68 3.26 13.57
C LEU A 49 -4.34 3.96 13.78
N GLU A 50 -3.34 3.29 14.35
CA GLU A 50 -1.98 3.81 14.49
C GLU A 50 -1.38 4.17 13.12
N ARG A 51 -1.48 3.26 12.14
CA ARG A 51 -1.03 3.52 10.76
C ARG A 51 -1.74 4.72 10.13
N LEU A 52 -3.06 4.82 10.31
CA LEU A 52 -3.84 5.94 9.78
C LEU A 52 -3.48 7.27 10.46
N VAL A 53 -3.13 7.25 11.75
CA VAL A 53 -2.62 8.43 12.46
C VAL A 53 -1.29 8.88 11.86
N GLU A 54 -0.35 7.97 11.65
CA GLU A 54 0.93 8.31 11.00
C GLU A 54 0.73 8.87 9.58
N GLN A 55 -0.24 8.33 8.83
CA GLN A 55 -0.57 8.83 7.49
C GLN A 55 -1.20 10.23 7.53
N ASP A 56 -2.10 10.51 8.48
CA ASP A 56 -2.68 11.85 8.67
C ASP A 56 -1.60 12.88 9.05
N GLU A 57 -0.65 12.51 9.92
CA GLU A 57 0.49 13.37 10.27
C GLU A 57 1.39 13.68 9.05
N LYS A 58 1.69 12.67 8.22
CA LYS A 58 2.45 12.87 6.98
C LYS A 58 1.72 13.80 6.01
N LEU A 59 0.41 13.60 5.83
CA LEU A 59 -0.41 14.47 4.98
C LEU A 59 -0.45 15.90 5.49
N GLU A 60 -0.51 16.11 6.81
CA GLU A 60 -0.46 17.43 7.42
C GLU A 60 0.87 18.15 7.14
N GLN A 61 1.99 17.42 7.21
CA GLN A 61 3.30 17.94 6.81
C GLN A 61 3.34 18.32 5.33
N GLU A 62 2.78 17.50 4.44
CA GLU A 62 2.71 17.79 3.00
C GLU A 62 1.85 19.03 2.68
N ILE A 63 0.71 19.18 3.37
CA ILE A 63 -0.16 20.36 3.25
C ILE A 63 0.60 21.61 3.71
N SER A 64 1.24 21.56 4.88
CA SER A 64 2.04 22.67 5.42
C SER A 64 3.20 23.05 4.50
N ALA A 65 3.95 22.07 3.99
CA ALA A 65 5.02 22.30 3.03
C ALA A 65 4.52 22.92 1.72
N THR A 66 3.34 22.52 1.26
CA THR A 66 2.69 23.10 0.07
C THR A 66 2.27 24.55 0.32
N ASP A 67 1.71 24.86 1.49
CA ASP A 67 1.32 26.22 1.88
C ASP A 67 2.54 27.15 2.01
N ASN A 68 3.65 26.69 2.59
CA ASN A 68 4.89 27.45 2.65
C ASN A 68 5.47 27.78 1.26
N LYS A 69 5.41 26.82 0.32
CA LYS A 69 5.82 27.05 -1.08
C LYS A 69 4.95 28.10 -1.76
N ILE A 70 3.65 28.14 -1.46
CA ILE A 70 2.72 29.17 -1.97
C ILE A 70 3.13 30.55 -1.44
N GLU A 71 3.35 30.68 -0.13
CA GLU A 71 3.70 31.96 0.48
C GLU A 71 5.02 32.52 -0.08
N GLN A 72 6.04 31.66 -0.25
CA GLN A 72 7.34 32.04 -0.80
C GLN A 72 7.19 32.59 -2.23
N LYS A 73 6.48 31.86 -3.11
CA LYS A 73 6.26 32.27 -4.50
C LYS A 73 5.50 33.61 -4.57
N GLN A 74 4.51 33.83 -3.70
CA GLN A 74 3.79 35.11 -3.63
C GLN A 74 4.71 36.29 -3.27
N LYS A 75 5.68 36.08 -2.37
CA LYS A 75 6.67 37.11 -1.99
C LYS A 75 7.58 37.48 -3.16
N ASP A 76 8.12 36.49 -3.87
CA ASP A 76 9.02 36.71 -5.01
C ASP A 76 8.34 37.55 -6.11
N ILE A 77 7.08 37.25 -6.39
CA ILE A 77 6.30 37.95 -7.42
C ILE A 77 6.02 39.40 -7.04
N LYS A 78 5.82 39.69 -5.75
CA LYS A 78 5.67 41.07 -5.27
C LYS A 78 6.92 41.89 -5.58
N ILE A 79 8.11 41.30 -5.46
CA ILE A 79 9.39 41.95 -5.76
C ILE A 79 9.51 42.25 -7.26
N THR A 80 9.23 41.27 -8.14
CA THR A 80 9.31 41.49 -9.59
C THR A 80 8.26 42.51 -10.07
N ARG A 81 7.04 42.49 -9.49
CA ARG A 81 5.98 43.46 -9.79
C ARG A 81 6.42 44.90 -9.51
N GLU A 82 7.04 45.16 -8.37
CA GLU A 82 7.51 46.51 -8.03
C GLU A 82 8.64 46.99 -8.95
N ARG A 83 9.51 46.08 -9.42
CA ARG A 83 10.54 46.41 -10.42
C ARG A 83 9.93 46.77 -11.77
N ALA A 84 8.97 45.98 -12.25
CA ALA A 84 8.25 46.23 -13.50
C ALA A 84 7.46 47.56 -13.46
N LYS A 85 6.79 47.86 -12.33
CA LYS A 85 6.05 49.11 -12.12
C LYS A 85 6.92 50.36 -12.28
N LYS A 86 8.15 50.33 -11.76
CA LYS A 86 9.12 51.44 -11.91
C LYS A 86 9.50 51.67 -13.36
N VAL A 87 9.70 50.59 -14.13
CA VAL A 87 10.03 50.65 -15.55
C VAL A 87 8.87 51.25 -16.36
N VAL A 88 7.64 50.76 -16.16
CA VAL A 88 6.44 51.28 -16.85
C VAL A 88 6.19 52.75 -16.52
N LYS A 89 6.35 53.15 -15.25
CA LYS A 89 6.20 54.55 -14.83
C LYS A 89 7.22 55.47 -15.52
N ALA A 90 8.47 55.02 -15.66
CA ALA A 90 9.51 55.78 -16.35
C ALA A 90 9.21 55.95 -17.85
N TYR A 91 8.66 54.93 -18.51
CA TYR A 91 8.16 55.04 -19.89
C TYR A 91 7.04 56.07 -20.01
N TYR A 92 6.03 55.98 -19.14
CA TYR A 92 4.87 56.88 -19.15
C TYR A 92 5.24 58.35 -18.87
N MET A 93 6.20 58.59 -17.97
CA MET A 93 6.66 59.92 -17.60
C MET A 93 7.61 60.57 -18.63
N GLY A 94 7.79 59.97 -19.83
CA GLY A 94 8.59 60.55 -20.90
C GLY A 94 10.11 60.37 -20.74
N GLY A 95 10.55 59.43 -19.89
CA GLY A 95 11.98 59.16 -19.66
C GLY A 95 12.74 58.77 -20.93
N GLN A 96 12.07 58.18 -21.92
CA GLN A 96 12.68 57.84 -23.21
C GLN A 96 13.04 59.07 -24.05
N THR A 97 12.19 60.09 -24.07
CA THR A 97 12.41 61.31 -24.85
C THR A 97 13.62 62.05 -24.32
N SER A 98 13.78 62.12 -22.99
CA SER A 98 14.96 62.69 -22.33
C SER A 98 16.26 61.93 -22.64
N LEU A 99 16.20 60.60 -22.73
CA LEU A 99 17.38 59.79 -23.08
C LEU A 99 17.83 60.02 -24.54
N TRP A 100 16.89 60.08 -25.49
CA TRP A 100 17.24 60.36 -26.89
C TRP A 100 17.72 61.78 -27.09
N GLN A 101 17.12 62.75 -26.38
CA GLN A 101 17.57 64.13 -26.37
C GLN A 101 19.03 64.24 -25.87
N ALA A 102 19.42 63.47 -24.85
CA ALA A 102 20.81 63.41 -24.39
C ALA A 102 21.81 62.87 -25.44
N VAL A 103 21.36 62.09 -26.43
CA VAL A 103 22.22 61.65 -27.56
C VAL A 103 22.34 62.75 -28.60
N LEU A 104 21.24 63.45 -28.89
CA LEU A 104 21.16 64.52 -29.89
C LEU A 104 21.89 65.80 -29.44
N GLU A 105 21.97 66.04 -28.13
CA GLU A 105 22.70 67.17 -27.52
C GLU A 105 24.19 66.88 -27.27
N ALA A 106 24.76 65.81 -27.82
CA ALA A 106 26.16 65.48 -27.59
C ALA A 106 27.12 66.37 -28.41
N ASP A 107 28.13 66.95 -27.75
CA ASP A 107 29.11 67.88 -28.36
C ASP A 107 30.04 67.22 -29.41
N SER A 108 30.07 65.89 -29.48
CA SER A 108 30.90 65.15 -30.43
C SER A 108 30.30 63.81 -30.81
N PHE A 109 30.64 63.33 -32.01
CA PHE A 109 30.21 62.01 -32.50
C PHE A 109 30.64 60.86 -31.57
N GLN A 110 31.83 60.96 -30.98
CA GLN A 110 32.34 59.97 -30.03
C GLN A 110 31.50 59.95 -28.74
N ASN A 111 31.11 61.11 -28.22
CA ASN A 111 30.24 61.22 -27.05
C ASN A 111 28.82 60.72 -27.36
N ALA A 112 28.28 61.03 -28.54
CA ALA A 112 26.99 60.51 -29.00
C ALA A 112 26.99 58.98 -29.07
N PHE A 113 28.06 58.37 -29.61
CA PHE A 113 28.19 56.92 -29.70
C PHE A 113 28.27 56.24 -28.33
N ILE A 114 29.01 56.82 -27.37
CA ILE A 114 29.09 56.32 -26.00
C ILE A 114 27.71 56.39 -25.32
N ARG A 115 27.00 57.52 -25.42
CA ARG A 115 25.64 57.71 -24.87
C ARG A 115 24.65 56.72 -25.49
N TYR A 116 24.71 56.51 -26.80
CA TYR A 116 23.90 55.51 -27.50
C TYR A 116 24.13 54.09 -26.97
N ARG A 117 25.39 53.68 -26.74
CA ARG A 117 25.69 52.36 -26.17
C ARG A 117 25.09 52.17 -24.77
N TYR A 118 25.14 53.19 -23.92
CA TYR A 118 24.53 53.14 -22.59
C TYR A 118 23.00 53.05 -22.68
N ILE A 119 22.36 53.84 -23.53
CA ILE A 119 20.90 53.81 -23.73
C ILE A 119 20.45 52.44 -24.25
N ARG A 120 21.18 51.86 -25.20
CA ARG A 120 20.91 50.48 -25.68
C ARG A 120 20.99 49.46 -24.54
N GLN A 121 21.95 49.60 -23.62
CA GLN A 121 22.06 48.72 -22.46
C GLN A 121 20.92 48.93 -21.45
N ILE A 122 20.48 50.18 -21.25
CA ILE A 122 19.32 50.52 -20.41
C ILE A 122 18.05 49.87 -20.98
N PHE A 123 17.78 50.01 -22.28
CA PHE A 123 16.63 49.39 -22.93
C PHE A 123 16.68 47.87 -22.85
N LYS A 124 17.84 47.25 -23.12
CA LYS A 124 18.01 45.80 -22.97
C LYS A 124 17.71 45.33 -21.54
N ARG A 125 18.09 46.10 -20.52
CA ARG A 125 17.79 45.79 -19.12
C ARG A 125 16.30 45.99 -18.79
N GLN A 126 15.67 47.03 -19.33
CA GLN A 126 14.24 47.29 -19.14
C GLN A 126 13.37 46.22 -19.81
N ASP A 127 13.70 45.84 -21.05
CA ASP A 127 13.05 44.73 -21.75
C ASP A 127 13.19 43.43 -20.98
N LYS A 128 14.38 43.16 -20.44
CA LYS A 128 14.61 42.01 -19.57
C LYS A 128 13.71 42.05 -18.31
N ILE A 129 13.61 43.18 -17.62
CA ILE A 129 12.76 43.32 -16.43
C ILE A 129 11.28 43.06 -16.77
N LEU A 130 10.80 43.56 -17.91
CA LEU A 130 9.41 43.36 -18.34
C LEU A 130 9.14 41.92 -18.81
N SER A 131 10.08 41.31 -19.52
CA SER A 131 10.01 39.90 -19.93
C SER A 131 10.04 38.98 -18.71
N ASP A 132 11.00 39.17 -17.80
CA ASP A 132 11.11 38.39 -16.57
C ASP A 132 9.81 38.51 -15.75
N TYR A 133 9.18 39.70 -15.67
CA TYR A 133 7.87 39.85 -15.01
C TYR A 133 6.72 39.13 -15.74
N ALA A 134 6.68 39.20 -17.07
CA ALA A 134 5.64 38.51 -17.85
C ALA A 134 5.75 36.99 -17.72
N ASP A 135 6.98 36.47 -17.69
CA ASP A 135 7.27 35.05 -17.48
C ASP A 135 6.94 34.64 -16.05
N ASP A 136 7.31 35.42 -15.03
CA ASP A 136 6.93 35.20 -13.62
C ASP A 136 5.40 35.12 -13.44
N VAL A 137 4.63 35.99 -14.12
CA VAL A 137 3.16 35.97 -14.07
C VAL A 137 2.59 34.72 -14.74
N ARG A 138 3.17 34.29 -15.86
CA ARG A 138 2.75 33.06 -16.55
C ARG A 138 3.06 31.82 -15.72
N GLU A 139 4.27 31.75 -15.16
CA GLU A 139 4.68 30.68 -14.25
C GLU A 139 3.81 30.64 -13.00
N LEU A 140 3.50 31.80 -12.39
CA LEU A 140 2.58 31.89 -11.26
C LEU A 140 1.20 31.33 -11.60
N THR A 141 0.64 31.70 -12.74
CA THR A 141 -0.71 31.27 -13.11
C THR A 141 -0.77 29.75 -13.24
N ASN A 142 0.23 29.15 -13.88
CA ASN A 142 0.34 27.70 -14.02
C ASN A 142 0.62 27.02 -12.68
N THR A 143 1.56 27.55 -11.89
CA THR A 143 1.96 26.99 -10.60
C THR A 143 0.83 27.08 -9.58
N SER A 144 0.13 28.21 -9.50
CA SER A 144 -1.03 28.43 -8.64
C SER A 144 -2.18 27.48 -9.00
N LYS A 145 -2.46 27.29 -10.29
CA LYS A 145 -3.47 26.33 -10.75
C LYS A 145 -3.11 24.89 -10.38
N ASN A 146 -1.85 24.49 -10.57
CA ASN A 146 -1.37 23.15 -10.23
C ASN A 146 -1.33 22.92 -8.72
N GLN A 147 -0.87 23.90 -7.94
CA GLN A 147 -0.85 23.85 -6.49
C GLN A 147 -2.26 23.85 -5.89
N GLN A 148 -3.20 24.63 -6.43
CA GLN A 148 -4.59 24.62 -5.97
C GLN A 148 -5.24 23.25 -6.21
N LYS A 149 -4.99 22.64 -7.38
CA LYS A 149 -5.42 21.26 -7.65
C LYS A 149 -4.78 20.27 -6.66
N ALA A 150 -3.49 20.40 -6.38
CA ALA A 150 -2.79 19.54 -5.43
C ALA A 150 -3.38 19.69 -4.02
N LYS A 151 -3.64 20.92 -3.56
CA LYS A 151 -4.25 21.20 -2.24
C LYS A 151 -5.65 20.62 -2.13
N LEU A 152 -6.49 20.80 -3.16
CA LEU A 152 -7.83 20.20 -3.19
C LEU A 152 -7.77 18.66 -3.12
N LYS A 153 -6.85 18.05 -3.86
CA LYS A 153 -6.66 16.59 -3.85
C LYS A 153 -6.17 16.08 -2.49
N LEU A 154 -5.25 16.80 -1.85
CA LEU A 154 -4.77 16.49 -0.51
C LEU A 154 -5.89 16.62 0.53
N GLU A 155 -6.71 17.67 0.45
CA GLU A 155 -7.84 17.88 1.36
C GLU A 155 -8.93 16.81 1.20
N GLU A 156 -9.29 16.46 -0.04
CA GLU A 156 -10.21 15.36 -0.32
C GLU A 156 -9.69 14.04 0.25
N THR A 157 -8.38 13.81 0.10
CA THR A 157 -7.70 12.63 0.63
C THR A 157 -7.73 12.63 2.16
N ARG A 158 -7.49 13.77 2.82
CA ARG A 158 -7.61 13.92 4.28
C ARG A 158 -9.02 13.59 4.77
N GLN A 159 -10.04 14.11 4.10
CA GLN A 159 -11.43 13.82 4.46
C GLN A 159 -11.76 12.33 4.37
N ARG A 160 -11.26 11.63 3.34
CA ARG A 160 -11.41 10.17 3.23
C ARG A 160 -10.74 9.43 4.38
N TYR A 161 -9.52 9.82 4.76
CA TYR A 161 -8.81 9.21 5.88
C TYR A 161 -9.51 9.46 7.22
N LEU A 162 -10.00 10.67 7.48
CA LEU A 162 -10.77 10.97 8.71
C LEU A 162 -12.07 10.17 8.79
N ALA A 163 -12.75 9.97 7.66
CA ALA A 163 -13.94 9.12 7.59
C ALA A 163 -13.60 7.66 7.92
N GLN A 164 -12.55 7.12 7.31
CA GLN A 164 -12.08 5.75 7.57
C GLN A 164 -11.69 5.55 9.03
N LYS A 165 -10.96 6.50 9.63
CA LYS A 165 -10.60 6.48 11.05
C LYS A 165 -11.84 6.45 11.94
N LYS A 166 -12.86 7.25 11.63
CA LYS A 166 -14.12 7.30 12.38
C LYS A 166 -14.87 5.97 12.31
N GLU A 167 -14.93 5.34 11.14
CA GLU A 167 -15.56 4.02 10.98
C GLU A 167 -14.85 2.95 11.79
N LEU A 168 -13.52 2.93 11.78
CA LEU A 168 -12.72 1.98 12.56
C LEU A 168 -12.93 2.15 14.06
N LEU A 169 -12.93 3.38 14.58
CA LEU A 169 -13.21 3.66 15.98
C LEU A 169 -14.61 3.18 16.41
N ALA A 170 -15.62 3.36 15.54
CA ALA A 170 -16.97 2.87 15.83
C ALA A 170 -17.00 1.33 15.90
N LYS A 171 -16.29 0.66 14.98
CA LYS A 171 -16.19 -0.81 14.96
C LYS A 171 -15.48 -1.36 16.19
N GLN A 172 -14.42 -0.69 16.65
CA GLN A 172 -13.72 -1.03 17.88
C GLN A 172 -14.66 -0.98 19.09
N GLN A 173 -15.41 0.13 19.24
CA GLN A 173 -16.35 0.30 20.35
C GLN A 173 -17.44 -0.78 20.37
N GLU A 174 -17.96 -1.15 19.20
CA GLU A 174 -18.94 -2.23 19.09
C GLU A 174 -18.37 -3.58 19.55
N LEU A 175 -17.14 -3.90 19.13
CA LEU A 175 -16.45 -5.13 19.53
C LEU A 175 -16.13 -5.15 21.03
N GLU A 176 -15.66 -4.04 21.60
CA GLU A 176 -15.40 -3.93 23.04
C GLU A 176 -16.66 -4.15 23.88
N LEU A 177 -17.81 -3.60 23.45
CA LEU A 177 -19.09 -3.82 24.12
C LEU A 177 -19.52 -5.31 24.07
N LEU A 178 -19.33 -5.97 22.93
CA LEU A 178 -19.63 -7.39 22.78
C LEU A 178 -18.76 -8.26 23.71
N LEU A 179 -17.47 -7.93 23.84
CA LEU A 179 -16.54 -8.66 24.71
C LEU A 179 -16.78 -8.40 26.21
N LYS A 180 -17.15 -7.17 26.58
CA LYS A 180 -17.51 -6.85 27.96
C LYS A 180 -18.75 -7.62 28.41
N ASN A 181 -19.74 -7.76 27.53
CA ASN A 181 -20.98 -8.47 27.79
C ASN A 181 -20.79 -10.00 27.90
N SER A 182 -19.72 -10.57 27.35
CA SER A 182 -19.45 -12.01 27.42
C SER A 182 -18.71 -12.43 28.71
N GLY A 183 -18.18 -11.49 29.49
CA GLY A 183 -17.47 -11.77 30.75
C GLY A 183 -16.11 -12.46 30.60
N MET A 184 -15.66 -12.71 29.36
CA MET A 184 -14.41 -13.42 29.04
C MET A 184 -13.21 -12.50 28.78
N GLN A 185 -13.36 -11.20 29.04
CA GLN A 185 -12.41 -10.17 28.62
C GLN A 185 -10.96 -10.44 29.06
N LYS A 186 -10.72 -10.79 30.33
CA LYS A 186 -9.35 -10.99 30.85
C LYS A 186 -8.66 -12.23 30.28
N GLU A 187 -9.37 -13.35 30.20
CA GLU A 187 -8.82 -14.60 29.66
C GLU A 187 -8.50 -14.46 28.17
N LEU A 188 -9.34 -13.72 27.46
CA LEU A 188 -9.12 -13.38 26.07
C LEU A 188 -7.90 -12.45 25.86
N GLU A 189 -7.78 -11.39 26.66
CA GLU A 189 -6.63 -10.46 26.60
C GLU A 189 -5.29 -11.20 26.80
N GLU A 190 -5.23 -12.14 27.75
CA GLU A 190 -4.04 -12.95 27.98
C GLU A 190 -3.72 -13.87 26.79
N GLN A 191 -4.72 -14.52 26.21
CA GLN A 191 -4.54 -15.40 25.05
C GLN A 191 -4.12 -14.62 23.79
N ILE A 192 -4.71 -13.45 23.54
CA ILE A 192 -4.30 -12.55 22.45
C ILE A 192 -2.85 -12.12 22.66
N GLY A 193 -2.47 -11.71 23.88
CA GLY A 193 -1.11 -11.29 24.19
C GLY A 193 -0.08 -12.39 23.93
N GLN A 194 -0.39 -13.64 24.32
CA GLN A 194 0.47 -14.79 24.04
C GLN A 194 0.60 -15.09 22.55
N LEU A 195 -0.50 -14.99 21.79
CA LEU A 195 -0.49 -15.21 20.35
C LEU A 195 0.28 -14.10 19.62
N ASN A 196 0.07 -12.83 19.99
CA ASN A 196 0.81 -11.70 19.44
C ASN A 196 2.30 -11.85 19.69
N LYS A 197 2.70 -12.25 20.91
CA LYS A 197 4.09 -12.52 21.21
C LYS A 197 4.67 -13.63 20.33
N LYS A 198 3.97 -14.76 20.19
CA LYS A 198 4.40 -15.85 19.29
C LYS A 198 4.46 -15.41 17.82
N TRP A 199 3.51 -14.61 17.38
CA TRP A 199 3.52 -14.02 16.05
C TRP A 199 4.76 -13.14 15.87
N GLU A 200 5.03 -12.21 16.78
CA GLU A 200 6.18 -11.30 16.68
C GLU A 200 7.53 -12.04 16.75
N THR A 201 7.66 -13.04 17.62
CA THR A 201 8.95 -13.73 17.83
C THR A 201 9.22 -14.87 16.86
N GLU A 202 8.18 -15.57 16.41
CA GLU A 202 8.31 -16.78 15.60
C GLU A 202 7.65 -16.63 14.22
N GLY A 203 6.39 -16.18 14.18
CA GLY A 203 5.60 -16.10 12.95
C GLY A 203 6.14 -15.06 11.96
N LEU A 204 6.21 -13.79 12.35
CA LEU A 204 6.60 -12.67 11.51
C LEU A 204 8.00 -12.85 10.90
N PRO A 205 9.06 -13.24 11.67
CA PRO A 205 10.37 -13.49 11.07
C PRO A 205 10.34 -14.63 10.05
N LEU A 206 9.56 -15.69 10.32
CA LEU A 206 9.40 -16.81 9.41
C LEU A 206 8.71 -16.38 8.11
N PHE A 207 7.54 -15.73 8.21
CA PHE A 207 6.82 -15.23 7.03
C PHE A 207 7.65 -14.24 6.23
N LYS A 208 8.36 -13.30 6.86
CA LYS A 208 9.28 -12.39 6.16
C LYS A 208 10.38 -13.14 5.43
N THR A 209 10.90 -14.24 6.00
CA THR A 209 11.90 -15.08 5.33
C THR A 209 11.31 -15.78 4.11
N TYR A 210 10.14 -16.41 4.23
CA TYR A 210 9.46 -17.04 3.09
C TYR A 210 9.13 -16.03 1.98
N PHE A 211 8.52 -14.89 2.32
CA PHE A 211 8.17 -13.86 1.34
C PHE A 211 9.40 -13.26 0.65
N LYS A 212 10.47 -13.01 1.39
CA LYS A 212 11.75 -12.53 0.83
C LYS A 212 12.33 -13.52 -0.18
N GLU A 213 12.41 -14.79 0.18
CA GLU A 213 12.94 -15.83 -0.70
C GLU A 213 12.01 -16.08 -1.90
N LEU A 214 10.69 -15.98 -1.72
CA LEU A 214 9.73 -16.04 -2.82
C LEU A 214 9.93 -14.88 -3.80
N ALA A 215 9.94 -13.63 -3.31
CA ALA A 215 10.17 -12.44 -4.13
C ALA A 215 11.46 -12.53 -4.93
N ARG A 216 12.53 -13.05 -4.32
CA ARG A 216 13.80 -13.30 -5.01
C ARG A 216 13.65 -14.38 -6.09
N THR A 217 13.02 -15.50 -5.75
CA THR A 217 12.90 -16.66 -6.66
C THR A 217 11.96 -16.36 -7.84
N MET A 218 10.93 -15.55 -7.65
CA MET A 218 10.01 -15.14 -8.71
C MET A 218 10.68 -14.29 -9.79
N LYS A 219 11.74 -13.56 -9.47
CA LYS A 219 12.56 -12.85 -10.48
C LYS A 219 13.28 -13.80 -11.43
N ASP A 220 13.57 -15.01 -10.98
CA ASP A 220 14.22 -16.06 -11.77
C ASP A 220 13.19 -16.93 -12.52
N LEU A 221 11.87 -16.71 -12.34
CA LEU A 221 10.82 -17.49 -13.01
C LEU A 221 10.97 -17.56 -14.54
N PRO A 222 11.45 -16.52 -15.25
CA PRO A 222 11.71 -16.61 -16.69
C PRO A 222 12.65 -17.76 -17.10
N GLU A 223 13.49 -18.27 -16.19
CA GLU A 223 14.35 -19.43 -16.46
C GLU A 223 13.54 -20.70 -16.79
N LEU A 224 12.34 -20.87 -16.24
CA LEU A 224 11.48 -22.01 -16.58
C LEU A 224 11.11 -22.00 -18.07
N VAL A 225 10.90 -20.81 -18.63
CA VAL A 225 10.58 -20.63 -20.05
C VAL A 225 11.79 -20.93 -20.94
N THR A 226 12.99 -20.55 -20.49
CA THR A 226 14.21 -20.73 -21.29
C THR A 226 14.76 -22.14 -21.24
N GLN A 227 14.58 -22.86 -20.13
CA GLN A 227 15.07 -24.24 -19.95
C GLN A 227 14.24 -25.26 -20.73
N ASP A 228 12.91 -25.15 -20.74
CA ASP A 228 12.03 -26.05 -21.50
C ASP A 228 10.91 -25.27 -22.21
N ARG A 229 11.33 -24.56 -23.26
CA ARG A 229 10.45 -23.70 -24.04
C ARG A 229 9.24 -24.45 -24.62
N SER A 230 9.44 -25.70 -25.05
CA SER A 230 8.39 -26.53 -25.65
C SER A 230 7.31 -26.95 -24.67
N LYS A 231 7.67 -27.14 -23.40
CA LYS A 231 6.73 -27.56 -22.35
C LYS A 231 5.88 -26.39 -21.88
N HIS A 232 6.48 -25.21 -21.74
CA HIS A 232 5.83 -24.07 -21.10
C HIS A 232 5.25 -23.05 -22.08
N LEU A 233 5.68 -23.02 -23.35
CA LEU A 233 5.13 -22.11 -24.36
C LEU A 233 4.40 -22.87 -25.48
N LYS A 234 3.10 -22.61 -25.61
CA LYS A 234 2.30 -23.05 -26.76
C LYS A 234 2.12 -21.91 -27.74
N LEU A 235 2.38 -22.18 -29.01
CA LEU A 235 2.18 -21.22 -30.10
C LEU A 235 0.84 -21.51 -30.78
N ASN A 236 -0.08 -20.54 -30.72
CA ASN A 236 -1.40 -20.61 -31.31
C ASN A 236 -1.53 -19.53 -32.40
N GLY A 237 -0.84 -19.72 -33.53
CA GLY A 237 -0.82 -18.76 -34.62
C GLY A 237 -0.13 -17.44 -34.23
N PHE A 238 -0.90 -16.35 -34.11
CA PHE A 238 -0.41 -15.02 -33.68
C PHE A 238 -0.50 -14.79 -32.16
N SER A 239 -0.86 -15.80 -31.36
CA SER A 239 -0.80 -15.71 -29.90
C SER A 239 0.15 -16.76 -29.32
N THR A 240 0.76 -16.40 -28.21
CA THR A 240 1.58 -17.32 -27.41
C THR A 240 0.87 -17.54 -26.09
N GLN A 241 0.86 -18.77 -25.59
CA GLN A 241 0.32 -19.10 -24.28
C GLN A 241 1.45 -19.66 -23.42
N PHE A 242 1.61 -19.11 -22.22
CA PHE A 242 2.47 -19.72 -21.19
C PHE A 242 1.63 -20.51 -20.21
N GLU A 243 2.05 -21.75 -19.95
CA GLU A 243 1.40 -22.64 -19.01
C GLU A 243 2.37 -23.06 -17.90
N LEU A 244 1.94 -22.91 -16.67
CA LEU A 244 2.68 -23.31 -15.47
C LEU A 244 1.77 -24.16 -14.58
N THR A 245 2.16 -25.42 -14.34
CA THR A 245 1.41 -26.31 -13.47
C THR A 245 1.86 -26.18 -12.00
N ASP A 246 1.03 -26.67 -11.07
CA ASP A 246 1.41 -26.80 -9.65
C ASP A 246 2.76 -27.51 -9.50
N SER A 247 2.95 -28.63 -10.21
CA SER A 247 4.18 -29.42 -10.12
C SER A 247 5.39 -28.63 -10.61
N ASP A 248 5.24 -27.88 -11.69
CA ASP A 248 6.33 -27.10 -12.24
C ASP A 248 6.75 -25.99 -11.29
N LEU A 249 5.78 -25.26 -10.72
CA LEU A 249 6.05 -24.21 -9.74
C LEU A 249 6.74 -24.79 -8.49
N ASN A 250 6.21 -25.87 -7.91
CA ASN A 250 6.80 -26.46 -6.71
C ASN A 250 8.22 -27.00 -6.96
N ASN A 251 8.45 -27.65 -8.11
CA ASN A 251 9.78 -28.16 -8.46
C ASN A 251 10.78 -27.03 -8.67
N PHE A 252 10.37 -25.97 -9.36
CA PHE A 252 11.19 -24.77 -9.55
C PHE A 252 11.57 -24.14 -8.22
N LEU A 253 10.59 -23.84 -7.37
CA LEU A 253 10.83 -23.21 -6.07
C LEU A 253 11.78 -24.07 -5.23
N ARG A 254 11.51 -25.37 -5.09
CA ARG A 254 12.36 -26.30 -4.31
C ARG A 254 13.78 -26.44 -4.88
N SER A 255 13.96 -26.33 -6.19
CA SER A 255 15.30 -26.35 -6.81
C SER A 255 16.12 -25.11 -6.47
N LYS A 256 15.46 -23.97 -6.23
CA LYS A 256 16.09 -22.68 -5.92
C LYS A 256 16.38 -22.52 -4.44
N ASN A 257 15.49 -22.99 -3.56
CA ASN A 257 15.68 -22.94 -2.12
C ASN A 257 14.95 -24.09 -1.41
N ASN A 258 15.68 -24.85 -0.57
CA ASN A 258 15.12 -25.97 0.18
C ASN A 258 14.06 -25.55 1.22
N LEU A 259 13.99 -24.25 1.57
CA LEU A 259 12.91 -23.69 2.40
C LEU A 259 11.52 -24.06 1.84
N PHE A 260 11.37 -24.11 0.51
CA PHE A 260 10.10 -24.41 -0.15
C PHE A 260 9.71 -25.89 -0.10
N SER A 261 10.54 -26.77 0.47
CA SER A 261 10.17 -28.15 0.76
C SER A 261 9.09 -28.25 1.84
N HIS A 262 8.94 -27.22 2.66
CA HIS A 262 7.93 -27.14 3.73
C HIS A 262 6.58 -26.58 3.26
N LEU A 263 6.50 -26.08 2.03
CA LEU A 263 5.29 -25.53 1.43
C LEU A 263 4.88 -26.33 0.19
N THR A 264 3.58 -26.34 -0.07
CA THR A 264 3.00 -26.85 -1.32
C THR A 264 2.13 -25.77 -1.92
N PHE A 265 2.48 -25.33 -3.11
CA PHE A 265 1.75 -24.35 -3.90
C PHE A 265 0.72 -25.05 -4.78
N ARG A 266 -0.50 -24.52 -4.83
CA ARG A 266 -1.59 -25.03 -5.65
C ARG A 266 -2.33 -23.88 -6.32
N PHE A 267 -2.54 -24.00 -7.61
CA PHE A 267 -3.47 -23.16 -8.36
C PHE A 267 -4.88 -23.70 -8.15
N LYS A 268 -5.77 -22.85 -7.67
CA LYS A 268 -7.22 -23.08 -7.59
C LYS A 268 -7.91 -22.06 -8.48
N GLU A 269 -9.20 -22.24 -8.74
CA GLU A 269 -9.98 -21.30 -9.55
C GLU A 269 -9.77 -19.85 -9.08
N ASN A 270 -9.17 -19.02 -9.94
CA ASN A 270 -8.77 -17.63 -9.70
C ASN A 270 -7.82 -17.38 -8.51
N GLN A 271 -7.25 -18.40 -7.87
CA GLN A 271 -6.46 -18.24 -6.64
C GLN A 271 -5.19 -19.09 -6.63
N VAL A 272 -4.18 -18.62 -5.93
CA VAL A 272 -2.97 -19.39 -5.60
C VAL A 272 -2.95 -19.60 -4.11
N VAL A 273 -2.79 -20.86 -3.70
CA VAL A 273 -2.79 -21.27 -2.30
C VAL A 273 -1.48 -22.00 -2.00
N ALA A 274 -0.71 -21.50 -1.04
CA ALA A 274 0.44 -22.18 -0.50
C ALA A 274 0.12 -22.67 0.92
N GLU A 275 0.26 -23.97 1.17
CA GLU A 275 -0.01 -24.58 2.47
C GLU A 275 1.18 -25.41 2.93
N GLY A 276 1.47 -25.39 4.24
CA GLY A 276 2.53 -26.21 4.78
C GLY A 276 2.79 -26.01 6.26
N LYS A 277 3.84 -26.67 6.74
CA LYS A 277 4.24 -26.64 8.15
C LYS A 277 5.76 -26.61 8.25
N ASP A 278 6.27 -25.66 9.01
CA ASP A 278 7.68 -25.55 9.36
C ASP A 278 7.79 -25.58 10.89
N LYS A 279 8.40 -26.64 11.43
CA LYS A 279 8.43 -26.96 12.86
C LYS A 279 7.02 -26.98 13.48
N ASP A 280 6.73 -26.03 14.36
CA ASP A 280 5.45 -25.86 15.05
C ASP A 280 4.54 -24.81 14.42
N VAL A 281 4.97 -24.22 13.30
CA VAL A 281 4.23 -23.19 12.58
C VAL A 281 3.55 -23.79 11.36
N GLN A 282 2.22 -23.83 11.38
CA GLN A 282 1.38 -24.10 10.22
C GLN A 282 1.08 -22.79 9.48
N MET A 283 1.27 -22.80 8.17
CA MET A 283 1.10 -21.63 7.32
C MET A 283 0.12 -21.91 6.18
N THR A 284 -0.70 -20.91 5.89
CA THR A 284 -1.46 -20.84 4.65
C THR A 284 -1.33 -19.46 4.05
N ILE A 285 -0.95 -19.37 2.78
CA ILE A 285 -0.87 -18.12 2.02
C ILE A 285 -1.88 -18.25 0.89
N LYS A 286 -2.80 -17.30 0.76
CA LYS A 286 -3.73 -17.24 -0.37
C LYS A 286 -3.63 -15.88 -1.04
N GLY A 287 -3.60 -15.88 -2.36
CA GLY A 287 -3.62 -14.64 -3.11
C GLY A 287 -4.03 -14.84 -4.55
N THR A 288 -4.07 -13.73 -5.28
CA THR A 288 -4.53 -13.70 -6.66
C THR A 288 -3.57 -12.92 -7.54
N TYR A 289 -3.47 -13.34 -8.80
CA TYR A 289 -2.69 -12.63 -9.79
C TYR A 289 -3.59 -11.71 -10.61
N LYS A 290 -3.18 -10.45 -10.75
CA LYS A 290 -3.88 -9.46 -11.57
C LYS A 290 -2.91 -8.77 -12.52
N LEU A 291 -3.39 -8.48 -13.72
CA LEU A 291 -2.64 -7.68 -14.68
C LEU A 291 -2.77 -6.20 -14.30
N GLU A 292 -1.65 -5.57 -14.02
CA GLU A 292 -1.54 -4.16 -13.66
C GLU A 292 -0.47 -3.46 -14.51
N GLU A 293 -0.40 -2.13 -14.40
CA GLU A 293 0.61 -1.32 -15.06
C GLU A 293 1.42 -0.57 -13.99
N ASP A 294 2.72 -0.87 -13.91
CA ASP A 294 3.67 -0.17 -13.06
C ASP A 294 4.70 0.55 -13.93
N SER A 295 4.79 1.87 -13.75
CA SER A 295 5.81 2.71 -14.39
C SER A 295 5.84 2.60 -15.93
N GLY A 296 4.69 2.27 -16.55
CA GLY A 296 4.54 2.09 -17.99
C GLY A 296 4.85 0.66 -18.49
N GLU A 297 5.08 -0.28 -17.59
CA GLU A 297 5.28 -1.70 -17.89
C GLU A 297 4.14 -2.55 -17.33
N GLN A 298 3.73 -3.58 -18.09
CA GLN A 298 2.75 -4.54 -17.60
C GLN A 298 3.40 -5.46 -16.56
N VAL A 299 2.82 -5.49 -15.38
CA VAL A 299 3.18 -6.42 -14.30
C VAL A 299 2.01 -7.33 -14.04
N ILE A 300 2.27 -8.58 -13.71
CA ILE A 300 1.23 -9.42 -13.14
C ILE A 300 1.47 -9.48 -11.65
N ALA A 301 0.79 -8.56 -10.96
CA ALA A 301 0.91 -8.33 -9.54
C ALA A 301 0.24 -9.46 -8.76
N PHE A 302 0.89 -9.87 -7.68
CA PHE A 302 0.29 -10.80 -6.71
C PHE A 302 -0.31 -9.99 -5.56
N HIS A 303 -1.60 -10.19 -5.32
CA HIS A 303 -2.29 -9.58 -4.19
C HIS A 303 -2.55 -10.60 -3.10
N LEU A 304 -2.19 -10.27 -1.87
CA LEU A 304 -2.31 -11.17 -0.73
C LEU A 304 -3.72 -11.09 -0.12
N GLU A 305 -4.53 -12.11 -0.40
CA GLU A 305 -5.93 -12.16 0.06
C GLU A 305 -6.07 -12.65 1.49
N ASP A 306 -5.30 -13.68 1.87
CA ASP A 306 -5.41 -14.31 3.18
C ASP A 306 -4.07 -14.90 3.59
N LEU A 307 -3.80 -14.87 4.89
CA LEU A 307 -2.56 -15.38 5.47
C LEU A 307 -2.91 -15.99 6.82
N VAL A 308 -2.72 -17.30 6.98
CA VAL A 308 -3.10 -18.02 8.19
C VAL A 308 -1.86 -18.52 8.90
N PHE A 309 -1.75 -18.22 10.19
CA PHE A 309 -0.72 -18.71 11.10
C PHE A 309 -1.37 -19.57 12.17
N ASN A 310 -1.02 -20.86 12.24
CA ASN A 310 -1.52 -21.79 13.26
C ASN A 310 -3.06 -21.83 13.38
N GLY A 311 -3.76 -21.72 12.24
CA GLY A 311 -5.23 -21.70 12.18
C GLY A 311 -5.86 -20.32 12.38
N TYR A 312 -5.06 -19.27 12.60
CA TYR A 312 -5.53 -17.91 12.79
C TYR A 312 -5.23 -17.06 11.56
N SER A 313 -6.29 -16.51 10.96
CA SER A 313 -6.15 -15.51 9.89
C SER A 313 -5.42 -14.29 10.45
N LEU A 314 -4.45 -13.81 9.69
CA LEU A 314 -3.62 -12.70 10.07
C LEU A 314 -4.25 -11.37 9.65
N PRO A 315 -3.96 -10.31 10.41
CA PRO A 315 -4.43 -8.96 10.16
C PRO A 315 -4.28 -8.47 8.73
N LEU A 316 -5.28 -7.72 8.23
CA LEU A 316 -5.20 -7.02 6.94
C LEU A 316 -3.98 -6.11 6.85
N SER A 317 -3.65 -5.36 7.91
CA SER A 317 -2.46 -4.50 7.92
C SER A 317 -1.16 -5.31 7.82
N THR A 318 -1.11 -6.55 8.33
CA THR A 318 0.08 -7.40 8.22
C THR A 318 0.21 -7.88 6.80
N ARG A 319 -0.91 -8.28 6.19
CA ARG A 319 -0.96 -8.70 4.80
C ARG A 319 -0.53 -7.57 3.87
N ARG A 320 -1.05 -6.36 4.07
CA ARG A 320 -0.64 -5.16 3.31
C ARG A 320 0.85 -4.86 3.47
N THR A 321 1.37 -4.85 4.70
CA THR A 321 2.80 -4.62 4.92
C THR A 321 3.65 -5.69 4.23
N LEU A 322 3.26 -6.96 4.25
CA LEU A 322 4.00 -8.02 3.56
C LEU A 322 3.90 -7.90 2.03
N GLU A 323 2.76 -7.48 1.49
CA GLU A 323 2.58 -7.21 0.06
C GLU A 323 3.40 -5.99 -0.40
N GLU A 324 3.48 -4.94 0.42
CA GLU A 324 4.30 -3.74 0.16
C GLU A 324 5.80 -4.03 0.30
N ASP A 325 6.20 -4.81 1.30
CA ASP A 325 7.61 -5.13 1.58
C ASP A 325 8.20 -6.12 0.55
N PHE A 326 7.37 -6.96 -0.07
CA PHE A 326 7.82 -8.07 -0.93
C PHE A 326 7.04 -8.16 -2.23
N ASP A 327 7.71 -7.79 -3.32
CA ASP A 327 7.19 -7.95 -4.68
C ASP A 327 7.19 -9.43 -5.10
N LEU A 328 6.00 -10.04 -5.02
CA LEU A 328 5.71 -11.40 -5.51
C LEU A 328 5.14 -11.39 -6.93
N GLY A 329 5.11 -10.22 -7.58
CA GLY A 329 4.69 -10.07 -8.95
C GLY A 329 5.67 -10.70 -9.93
N PHE A 330 5.22 -10.84 -11.16
CA PHE A 330 6.07 -11.29 -12.26
C PHE A 330 6.02 -10.32 -13.43
N TYR A 331 7.14 -10.25 -14.15
CA TYR A 331 7.40 -9.28 -15.20
C TYR A 331 7.51 -10.00 -16.55
N PRO A 332 6.41 -10.10 -17.32
CA PRO A 332 6.35 -10.80 -18.60
C PRO A 332 7.42 -10.40 -19.60
N LYS A 333 7.82 -9.12 -19.58
CA LYS A 333 8.87 -8.57 -20.44
C LYS A 333 10.23 -9.26 -20.26
N LEU A 334 10.50 -9.81 -19.07
CA LEU A 334 11.70 -10.61 -18.79
C LEU A 334 11.65 -12.00 -19.46
N MET A 335 10.45 -12.52 -19.74
CA MET A 335 10.29 -13.78 -20.47
C MET A 335 10.39 -13.56 -21.98
N VAL A 336 9.63 -12.58 -22.50
CA VAL A 336 9.60 -12.27 -23.94
C VAL A 336 9.37 -10.77 -24.17
N SER A 337 10.36 -10.09 -24.76
CA SER A 337 10.40 -8.62 -24.85
C SER A 337 9.41 -7.97 -25.84
N PHE A 338 8.89 -8.73 -26.81
CA PHE A 338 8.00 -8.23 -27.90
C PHE A 338 6.51 -8.54 -27.69
N ILE A 339 6.14 -8.90 -26.46
CA ILE A 339 4.83 -9.43 -26.13
C ILE A 339 4.16 -8.58 -25.06
N LYS A 340 2.86 -8.30 -25.25
CA LYS A 340 1.97 -7.78 -24.22
C LYS A 340 1.10 -8.89 -23.67
N VAL A 341 0.89 -8.89 -22.36
CA VAL A 341 -0.11 -9.74 -21.72
C VAL A 341 -1.48 -9.24 -22.10
N SER A 342 -2.31 -10.16 -22.56
CA SER A 342 -3.72 -9.89 -22.86
C SER A 342 -4.66 -10.41 -21.78
N ASP A 343 -4.29 -11.49 -21.09
CA ASP A 343 -5.16 -12.15 -20.11
C ASP A 343 -4.33 -13.04 -19.17
N VAL A 344 -4.75 -13.11 -17.91
CA VAL A 344 -4.18 -13.97 -16.86
C VAL A 344 -5.31 -14.83 -16.31
N LYS A 345 -5.18 -16.14 -16.42
CA LYS A 345 -6.18 -17.10 -15.91
C LYS A 345 -5.53 -18.10 -14.99
N VAL A 346 -6.08 -18.22 -13.79
CA VAL A 346 -5.71 -19.26 -12.84
C VAL A 346 -6.87 -20.25 -12.78
N SER A 347 -6.61 -21.47 -13.18
CA SER A 347 -7.56 -22.58 -13.12
C SER A 347 -7.01 -23.68 -12.22
N ASP A 348 -7.83 -24.65 -11.87
CA ASP A 348 -7.41 -25.76 -11.00
C ASP A 348 -6.15 -26.46 -11.56
N GLY A 349 -5.06 -26.41 -10.79
CA GLY A 349 -3.75 -26.99 -11.11
C GLY A 349 -2.88 -26.23 -12.12
N MET A 350 -3.33 -25.09 -12.66
CA MET A 350 -2.61 -24.39 -13.75
C MET A 350 -2.79 -22.87 -13.78
N LEU A 351 -1.68 -22.17 -14.00
CA LEU A 351 -1.62 -20.77 -14.41
C LEU A 351 -1.44 -20.66 -15.93
N ASN A 352 -2.34 -19.92 -16.57
CA ASN A 352 -2.34 -19.66 -18.01
C ASN A 352 -2.19 -18.17 -18.29
N LEU A 353 -1.16 -17.81 -19.06
CA LEU A 353 -0.93 -16.44 -19.52
C LEU A 353 -1.08 -16.36 -21.03
N ASN A 354 -1.95 -15.48 -21.48
CA ASN A 354 -2.16 -15.26 -22.91
C ASN A 354 -1.46 -13.99 -23.37
N PHE A 355 -0.66 -14.14 -24.41
CA PHE A 355 0.18 -13.11 -24.95
C PHE A 355 -0.27 -12.71 -26.36
N LYS A 356 -0.20 -11.41 -26.65
CA LYS A 356 -0.39 -10.86 -27.99
C LYS A 356 0.87 -10.12 -28.41
N PHE A 357 1.23 -10.22 -29.69
CA PHE A 357 2.30 -9.40 -30.25
C PHE A 357 1.93 -7.92 -30.15
N SER A 358 2.85 -7.10 -29.64
CA SER A 358 2.79 -5.66 -29.84
C SER A 358 3.58 -5.36 -31.10
N LEU A 359 2.92 -4.85 -32.14
CA LEU A 359 3.64 -4.19 -33.24
C LEU A 359 4.30 -2.90 -32.77
#